data_AF-A0A328BI38-F1
#
_entry.id   AF-A0A328BI38-F1
#
_cell.length_a   1.000
_cell.length_b   1.000
_cell.length_c   1.000
_cell.angle_alpha   90.00
_cell.angle_beta   90.00
_cell.angle_gamma   90.00
#
_symmetry.space_group_name_H-M   'P 1'
#
loop_
_entity.id
_entity.type
_entity.pdbx_description
1 polymer ?
#
loop_
_entity_poly.entity_id
_entity_poly.type
_entity_poly.pdbx_seq_one_letter_code
_entity_poly.pdbx_strand_id
1 'polypeptide(L)'
;MKETDEPTPGLQGADFAVGIFALMFLATGAVMDTLRSVTLGAASLAVTTLGLWLLFRWLKSGRPQAVRFVGAVVIVAAVLGVRVVLSQVLL
;
A
#
# COMPACT_ATOMS: atom_id res chain seq x y z
N MET A 1 32.11 -13.56 -21.99
CA MET A 1 30.96 -12.88 -22.65
C MET A 1 30.03 -12.41 -21.55
N LYS A 2 29.46 -11.22 -21.75
CA LYS A 2 28.83 -10.34 -20.76
C LYS A 2 27.55 -11.00 -20.20
N GLU A 3 27.53 -11.25 -18.90
CA GLU A 3 26.29 -11.50 -18.16
C GLU A 3 25.53 -10.17 -18.18
N THR A 4 24.62 -10.03 -19.14
CA THR A 4 23.68 -8.92 -19.16
C THR A 4 22.68 -9.18 -18.05
N ASP A 5 23.09 -8.85 -16.83
CA ASP A 5 22.19 -8.46 -15.75
C ASP A 5 21.39 -7.25 -16.25
N GLU A 6 20.33 -7.52 -16.99
CA GLU A 6 19.23 -6.57 -17.03
C GLU A 6 18.81 -6.37 -15.58
N PRO A 7 18.87 -5.14 -15.02
CA PRO A 7 18.34 -4.91 -13.69
C PRO A 7 16.85 -5.21 -13.78
N THR A 8 16.43 -6.35 -13.22
CA THR A 8 15.04 -6.77 -13.21
C THR A 8 14.21 -5.59 -12.73
N PRO A 9 13.26 -5.06 -13.54
CA PRO A 9 12.45 -3.90 -13.19
C PRO A 9 11.41 -4.32 -12.15
N GLY A 10 11.85 -4.66 -10.95
CA GLY A 10 11.06 -5.18 -9.85
C GLY A 10 11.54 -4.60 -8.52
N LEU A 11 10.64 -4.55 -7.53
CA LEU A 11 11.04 -4.24 -6.16
C LEU A 11 12.01 -5.33 -5.70
N GLN A 12 13.23 -4.97 -5.31
CA GLN A 12 14.22 -5.92 -4.84
C GLN A 12 14.24 -6.00 -3.30
N GLY A 13 14.42 -7.22 -2.78
CA GLY A 13 14.68 -7.46 -1.36
C GLY A 13 13.63 -6.91 -0.39
N ALA A 14 14.05 -6.05 0.53
CA ALA A 14 13.23 -5.52 1.63
C ALA A 14 11.99 -4.75 1.14
N ASP A 15 12.07 -4.08 -0.01
CA ASP A 15 10.95 -3.30 -0.53
C ASP A 15 9.81 -4.19 -1.02
N PHE A 16 10.12 -5.37 -1.55
CA PHE A 16 9.12 -6.37 -1.91
C PHE A 16 8.39 -6.88 -0.66
N ALA A 17 9.13 -7.18 0.41
CA ALA A 17 8.56 -7.59 1.69
C ALA A 17 7.65 -6.50 2.29
N VAL A 18 8.09 -5.23 2.25
CA VAL A 18 7.27 -4.08 2.68
C VAL A 18 6.01 -3.95 1.83
N GLY A 19 6.12 -4.09 0.51
CA GLY A 19 4.99 -4.05 -0.42
C GLY A 19 3.96 -5.14 -0.15
N ILE A 20 4.40 -6.39 0.02
CA ILE A 20 3.51 -7.52 0.34
C ILE A 20 2.86 -7.34 1.71
N PHE A 21 3.64 -6.96 2.73
CA PHE A 21 3.12 -6.76 4.08
C PHE A 21 2.03 -5.67 4.08
N ALA A 22 2.30 -4.52 3.48
CA ALA A 22 1.33 -3.44 3.38
C ALA A 22 0.09 -3.84 2.57
N LEU A 23 0.26 -4.61 1.49
CA LEU A 23 -0.84 -5.12 0.69
C LEU A 23 -1.75 -6.05 1.49
N MET A 24 -1.18 -7.04 2.17
CA MET A 24 -1.94 -7.97 3.02
C MET A 24 -2.65 -7.22 4.14
N PHE A 25 -1.92 -6.36 4.87
CA PHE A 25 -2.46 -5.61 6.00
C PHE A 25 -3.62 -4.68 5.61
N LEU A 26 -3.46 -3.90 4.54
CA LEU A 26 -4.49 -2.97 4.08
C LEU A 26 -5.69 -3.71 3.48
N ALA A 27 -5.45 -4.78 2.71
CA ALA A 27 -6.52 -5.59 2.11
C ALA A 27 -7.37 -6.28 3.18
N THR A 28 -6.77 -6.88 4.21
CA THR A 28 -7.51 -7.48 5.33
C THR A 28 -8.42 -6.44 5.99
N GLY A 29 -7.91 -5.23 6.23
CA GLY A 29 -8.73 -4.17 6.79
C GLY A 29 -9.92 -3.80 5.90
N ALA A 30 -9.71 -3.63 4.59
CA ALA A 30 -10.79 -3.28 3.68
C ALA A 30 -11.89 -4.37 3.62
N VAL A 31 -11.51 -5.65 3.69
CA VAL A 31 -12.47 -6.76 3.79
C VAL A 31 -13.27 -6.68 5.09
N MET A 32 -12.64 -6.38 6.23
CA MET A 32 -13.36 -6.21 7.49
C MET A 32 -14.38 -5.06 7.43
N ASP A 33 -14.07 -3.99 6.70
CA ASP A 33 -15.00 -2.88 6.48
C ASP A 33 -16.19 -3.28 5.60
N THR A 34 -15.97 -4.14 4.57
CA THR A 34 -17.07 -4.68 3.74
C THR A 34 -18.05 -5.54 4.53
N LEU A 35 -17.56 -6.25 5.56
CA LEU A 35 -18.41 -7.06 6.44
C LEU A 35 -19.30 -6.19 7.35
N ARG A 36 -18.89 -4.96 7.64
CA ARG A 36 -19.68 -4.01 8.46
C ARG A 36 -20.73 -3.28 7.65
N SER A 37 -20.39 -2.85 6.44
CA SER A 37 -21.30 -2.14 5.54
C SER A 37 -20.80 -2.20 4.11
N VAL A 38 -21.71 -2.36 3.15
CA VAL A 38 -21.38 -2.39 1.72
C VAL A 38 -20.81 -1.05 1.24
N THR A 39 -21.37 0.08 1.71
CA THR A 39 -20.92 1.43 1.33
C THR A 39 -19.55 1.73 1.92
N LEU A 40 -19.32 1.40 3.19
CA LEU A 40 -18.03 1.54 3.85
C LEU A 40 -16.97 0.64 3.20
N GLY A 41 -17.36 -0.59 2.85
CA GLY A 41 -16.52 -1.55 2.16
C GLY A 41 -16.06 -1.05 0.80
N ALA A 42 -16.98 -0.56 -0.04
CA ALA A 42 -16.67 -0.01 -1.35
C ALA A 42 -15.71 1.20 -1.25
N ALA A 43 -15.97 2.11 -0.31
CA ALA A 43 -15.09 3.25 -0.06
C ALA A 43 -13.69 2.81 0.43
N SER A 44 -13.64 1.84 1.34
CA SER A 44 -12.39 1.32 1.90
C SER A 44 -11.55 0.56 0.86
N LEU A 45 -12.19 -0.18 -0.05
CA LEU A 45 -11.53 -0.84 -1.17
C LEU A 45 -10.95 0.19 -2.16
N ALA A 46 -11.70 1.24 -2.48
CA ALA A 46 -11.21 2.31 -3.37
C ALA A 46 -9.98 3.01 -2.80
N VAL A 47 -10.04 3.42 -1.53
CA VAL A 47 -8.92 4.06 -0.83
C VAL A 47 -7.73 3.13 -0.70
N THR A 48 -7.95 1.85 -0.38
CA THR A 48 -6.89 0.85 -0.29
C THR A 48 -6.20 0.63 -1.63
N THR A 49 -6.97 0.54 -2.72
CA THR A 49 -6.43 0.37 -4.08
C THR A 49 -5.56 1.58 -4.48
N LEU A 50 -6.05 2.80 -4.24
CA LEU A 50 -5.29 4.03 -4.50
C LEU A 50 -4.03 4.11 -3.64
N GLY A 51 -4.13 3.75 -2.36
CA GLY A 51 -3.01 3.69 -1.43
C GLY A 51 -1.93 2.71 -1.86
N LEU A 52 -2.32 1.51 -2.31
CA LEU A 52 -1.39 0.51 -2.82
C LEU A 52 -0.74 0.95 -4.13
N TRP A 53 -1.50 1.55 -5.04
CA TRP A 53 -0.95 2.11 -6.27
C TRP A 53 0.13 3.17 -5.95
N LEU A 54 -0.16 4.09 -5.03
CA LEU A 54 0.78 5.12 -4.58
C LEU A 54 2.01 4.50 -3.90
N LEU A 55 1.81 3.47 -3.05
CA LEU A 55 2.87 2.75 -2.37
C LEU A 55 3.81 2.07 -3.37
N PHE A 56 3.29 1.30 -4.32
CA PHE A 56 4.12 0.63 -5.32
C PHE A 56 4.80 1.62 -6.24
N ARG A 57 4.13 2.73 -6.61
CA ARG A 57 4.74 3.85 -7.34
C ARG A 57 5.90 4.46 -6.54
N TRP A 58 5.73 4.64 -5.23
CA TRP A 58 6.74 5.20 -4.33
C TRP A 58 7.93 4.25 -4.15
N LEU A 59 7.67 2.98 -3.89
CA LEU A 59 8.71 1.97 -3.76
C LEU A 59 9.47 1.81 -5.08
N LYS A 60 8.82 1.88 -6.24
CA LYS A 60 9.54 1.88 -7.53
C LYS A 60 10.41 3.12 -7.79
N SER A 61 10.38 4.14 -6.92
CA SER A 61 11.28 5.29 -7.06
C SER A 61 12.72 4.88 -6.73
N GLY A 62 13.69 5.34 -7.53
CA GLY A 62 15.14 5.10 -7.33
C GLY A 62 15.73 5.83 -6.13
N ARG A 63 14.97 6.00 -5.05
CA ARG A 63 15.37 6.69 -3.81
C ARG A 63 16.11 5.74 -2.85
N PRO A 64 16.87 6.27 -1.89
CA PRO A 64 17.52 5.46 -0.86
C PRO A 64 16.51 4.62 -0.06
N GLN A 65 16.91 3.41 0.34
CA GLN A 65 16.04 2.43 1.02
C GLN A 65 15.39 2.99 2.29
N ALA A 66 16.12 3.73 3.12
CA ALA A 66 15.57 4.34 4.34
C ALA A 66 14.43 5.33 4.02
N VAL A 67 14.59 6.14 2.97
CA VAL A 67 13.58 7.12 2.53
C VAL A 67 12.35 6.41 1.96
N ARG A 68 12.57 5.30 1.23
CA ARG A 68 11.47 4.46 0.72
C ARG A 68 10.66 3.86 1.84
N PHE A 69 11.32 3.31 2.86
CA PHE A 69 10.67 2.73 4.03
C PHE A 69 9.84 3.76 4.80
N VAL A 70 10.44 4.92 5.13
CA VAL A 70 9.72 6.01 5.82
C VAL A 70 8.51 6.46 5.00
N GLY A 71 8.68 6.66 3.69
CA GLY A 71 7.56 7.03 2.82
C GLY A 71 6.48 5.95 2.74
N ALA A 72 6.85 4.67 2.73
CA ALA A 72 5.90 3.57 2.78
C ALA A 72 5.06 3.59 4.07
N VAL A 73 5.70 3.79 5.22
CA VAL A 73 5.02 3.94 6.52
C VAL A 73 4.05 5.11 6.50
N VAL A 74 4.47 6.26 5.98
CA VAL A 74 3.62 7.46 5.86
C VAL A 74 2.41 7.20 4.96
N ILE A 75 2.60 6.55 3.81
CA ILE A 75 1.51 6.21 2.89
C ILE A 75 0.50 5.27 3.56
N VAL A 76 0.98 4.23 4.25
CA VAL A 76 0.11 3.30 4.99
C VAL A 76 -0.66 4.03 6.09
N ALA A 77 0.01 4.88 6.88
CA ALA A 77 -0.63 5.67 7.92
C ALA A 77 -1.72 6.60 7.37
N ALA A 78 -1.46 7.25 6.23
CA ALA A 78 -2.44 8.10 5.56
C ALA A 78 -3.68 7.30 5.10
N VAL A 79 -3.49 6.12 4.51
CA VAL A 79 -4.60 5.23 4.10
C VAL A 79 -5.45 4.82 5.30
N LEU A 80 -4.81 4.46 6.41
CA LEU A 80 -5.52 4.11 7.64
C LEU A 80 -6.28 5.31 8.21
N GLY A 81 -5.67 6.49 8.23
CA GLY A 81 -6.32 7.73 8.68
C GLY A 81 -7.57 8.05 7.87
N VAL A 82 -7.50 7.97 6.54
CA VAL A 82 -8.66 8.16 5.66
C VAL A 82 -9.75 7.12 5.94
N ARG A 83 -9.38 5.84 6.14
CA ARG A 83 -10.35 4.79 6.46
C ARG A 83 -11.05 4.99 7.80
N VAL A 84 -10.34 5.50 8.81
CA VAL A 84 -10.96 5.90 10.09
C VAL A 84 -11.95 7.03 9.88
N VAL A 85 -11.62 8.04 9.08
CA VAL A 85 -12.57 9.12 8.78
C VAL A 85 -13.80 8.57 8.03
N LEU A 86 -13.60 7.70 7.05
CA LEU A 86 -14.71 7.05 6.33
C LEU A 86 -15.63 6.26 7.27
N SER A 87 -15.07 5.55 8.25
CA SER A 87 -15.88 4.80 9.22
C SER A 87 -16.65 5.70 10.18
N GLN A 88 -16.21 6.93 10.43
CA GLN A 88 -16.97 7.92 11.22
C GLN A 88 -18.08 8.61 10.41
N VAL A 89 -17.99 8.62 9.08
CA VAL A 89 -18.93 9.33 8.20
C VAL A 89 -19.99 8.39 7.60
N LEU A 90 -19.63 7.12 7.36
CA LEU A 90 -20.47 6.15 6.64
C LEU A 90 -21.12 5.08 7.56
N LEU A 91 -20.81 5.09 8.86
CA LEU A 91 -21.50 4.33 9.91
C LEU A 91 -22.23 5.30 10.84
#